data_AF-A0A5B0EPZ6-F1
#
_entry.id   AF-A0A5B0EPZ6-F1
#
_cell.length_a   1.000
_cell.length_b   1.000
_cell.length_c   1.000
_cell.angle_alpha   90.00
_cell.angle_beta   90.00
_cell.angle_gamma   90.00
#
_symmetry.space_group_name_H-M   'P 1'
#
loop_
_entity.id
_entity.type
_entity.pdbx_description
1 polymer ?
#
loop_
_entity_poly.entity_id
_entity_poly.type
_entity_poly.pdbx_seq_one_letter_code
_entity_poly.pdbx_strand_id
1 'polypeptide(L)'
;MGLFKASPNLPKPMAYALLAGMWCGLLGGVVGLLIGLSVYPPTAWAAVLEVGIPAALLGFVGGLLAGAARLFMDSGRGAKPRH
;
A
#
# COMPACT_ATOMS: atom_id res chain seq x y z
N MET A 1 -9.67 15.99 -8.61
CA MET A 1 -8.44 15.17 -8.66
C MET A 1 -7.51 15.58 -7.51
N GLY A 2 -7.89 15.25 -6.26
CA GLY A 2 -7.27 15.82 -5.05
C GLY A 2 -7.09 14.84 -3.89
N LEU A 3 -7.23 13.53 -4.14
CA LEU A 3 -7.26 12.51 -3.08
C LEU A 3 -5.86 12.07 -2.59
N PHE A 4 -4.78 12.48 -3.27
CA PHE A 4 -3.41 12.02 -2.98
C PHE A 4 -2.49 13.10 -2.41
N LYS A 5 -3.03 14.23 -1.96
CA LYS A 5 -2.23 15.23 -1.25
C LYS A 5 -1.97 14.71 0.16
N ALA A 6 -1.04 13.76 0.27
CA ALA A 6 -0.49 13.34 1.56
C ALA A 6 -0.10 14.62 2.30
N SER A 7 -0.66 14.82 3.50
CA SER A 7 -0.37 15.99 4.31
C SER A 7 1.15 16.21 4.32
N PRO A 8 1.64 17.44 4.10
CA PRO A 8 3.08 17.70 4.00
C PRO A 8 3.90 17.23 5.23
N ASN A 9 3.23 16.90 6.33
CA ASN A 9 3.80 16.38 7.57
C ASN A 9 3.74 14.84 7.73
N LEU A 10 3.30 14.08 6.73
CA LEU A 10 3.20 12.63 6.86
C LEU A 10 4.60 11.99 6.82
N PRO A 11 4.97 11.14 7.79
CA PRO A 11 6.25 10.43 7.76
C PRO A 11 6.42 9.67 6.44
N LYS A 12 7.57 9.83 5.77
CA LYS A 12 7.83 9.20 4.46
C LYS A 12 7.52 7.69 4.46
N PRO A 13 7.87 6.88 5.48
CA PRO A 13 7.53 5.46 5.50
C PRO A 13 6.02 5.20 5.52
N MET A 14 5.27 6.03 6.23
CA MET A 14 3.80 5.96 6.30
C MET A 14 3.17 6.27 4.94
N ALA A 15 3.71 7.23 4.19
CA ALA A 15 3.23 7.55 2.85
C ALA A 15 3.40 6.38 1.87
N TYR A 16 4.55 5.69 1.91
CA TYR A 16 4.78 4.49 1.10
C TYR A 16 3.86 3.34 1.51
N ALA A 17 3.67 3.12 2.81
CA ALA A 17 2.77 2.11 3.34
C ALA A 17 1.32 2.32 2.85
N LEU A 18 0.80 3.54 2.96
CA LEU A 18 -0.56 3.86 2.52
C LEU A 18 -0.72 3.70 1.01
N LEU A 19 0.24 4.19 0.22
CA LEU A 19 0.16 4.09 -1.24
C LEU A 19 0.20 2.63 -1.70
N ALA A 20 1.12 1.84 -1.17
CA ALA A 20 1.25 0.44 -1.51
C ALA A 20 0.05 -0.38 -1.02
N GLY A 21 -0.45 -0.12 0.19
CA GLY A 21 -1.66 -0.74 0.72
C GLY A 21 -2.91 -0.43 -0.11
N MET A 22 -3.09 0.83 -0.52
CA MET A 22 -4.22 1.22 -1.40
C MET A 22 -4.16 0.51 -2.75
N TRP A 23 -2.99 0.50 -3.41
CA TRP A 23 -2.86 -0.15 -4.71
C TRP A 23 -3.04 -1.66 -4.64
N CYS A 24 -2.40 -2.32 -3.66
CA CYS A 24 -2.49 -3.76 -3.51
C CYS A 24 -3.90 -4.18 -3.08
N GLY A 25 -4.55 -3.43 -2.18
CA GLY A 25 -5.93 -3.64 -1.78
C GLY A 25 -6.93 -3.46 -2.90
N LEU A 26 -6.75 -2.44 -3.76
CA LEU A 26 -7.60 -2.22 -4.93
C LEU A 26 -7.50 -3.40 -5.91
N LEU A 27 -6.28 -3.83 -6.24
CA LEU A 27 -6.04 -4.97 -7.13
C LEU A 27 -6.60 -6.27 -6.53
N GLY A 28 -6.34 -6.51 -5.24
CA GLY A 28 -6.89 -7.67 -4.52
C GLY A 28 -8.41 -7.67 -4.48
N GLY A 29 -9.04 -6.51 -4.30
CA GLY A 29 -10.50 -6.37 -4.33
C GLY A 29 -11.09 -6.67 -5.70
N VAL A 30 -10.46 -6.20 -6.79
CA VAL A 30 -10.88 -6.53 -8.16
C VAL A 30 -10.75 -8.03 -8.41
N VAL A 31 -9.63 -8.65 -8.04
CA VAL A 31 -9.43 -10.10 -8.17
C VAL A 31 -10.48 -10.87 -7.36
N GLY A 32 -10.75 -10.45 -6.12
CA GLY A 32 -11.80 -11.02 -5.28
C GLY A 32 -13.19 -10.92 -5.90
N LEU A 33 -13.52 -9.79 -6.54
CA LEU A 33 -14.78 -9.61 -7.25
C LEU A 33 -14.91 -10.59 -8.42
N LEU A 34 -13.84 -10.74 -9.22
CA LEU A 34 -13.82 -11.63 -10.37
C LEU A 34 -13.99 -13.09 -9.96
N ILE A 35 -13.29 -13.52 -8.90
CA ILE A 35 -13.42 -14.87 -8.34
C ILE A 35 -14.84 -15.07 -7.80
N GLY A 36 -15.35 -14.10 -7.04
CA GLY A 36 -16.70 -14.14 -6.48
C GLY A 36 -17.78 -14.27 -7.56
N LEU A 37 -17.70 -13.49 -8.64
CA LEU A 37 -18.61 -13.57 -9.78
C LEU A 37 -18.51 -14.92 -10.52
N SER A 38 -17.31 -15.51 -10.58
CA SER A 38 -17.09 -16.81 -11.22
C SER A 38 -17.62 -17.99 -10.40
N VAL A 39 -17.66 -17.88 -9.06
CA VAL A 39 -18.07 -18.97 -8.15
C VAL A 39 -19.54 -18.84 -7.77
N TYR A 40 -19.93 -17.69 -7.21
CA TYR A 40 -21.29 -17.43 -6.78
C TYR A 40 -21.59 -15.92 -6.77
N PRO A 41 -22.21 -15.38 -7.84
CA PRO A 41 -22.43 -13.94 -8.01
C PRO A 41 -23.09 -13.22 -6.82
N PRO A 42 -24.08 -13.82 -6.10
CA PRO A 42 -24.73 -13.14 -4.98
C PRO A 42 -23.79 -12.81 -3.81
N THR A 43 -22.71 -13.56 -3.62
CA THR A 43 -21.72 -13.33 -2.55
C THR A 43 -20.40 -12.77 -3.06
N ALA A 44 -20.35 -12.30 -4.30
CA ALA A 44 -19.11 -11.82 -4.89
C ALA A 44 -18.49 -10.63 -4.13
N TRP A 45 -19.33 -9.81 -3.49
CA TRP A 45 -18.88 -8.70 -2.65
C TRP A 45 -18.10 -9.14 -1.41
N ALA A 46 -18.38 -10.34 -0.86
CA ALA A 46 -17.64 -10.88 0.28
C ALA A 46 -16.22 -11.27 -0.15
N ALA A 47 -16.08 -11.89 -1.33
CA ALA A 47 -14.78 -12.24 -1.90
C ALA A 47 -13.89 -11.02 -2.17
N VAL A 48 -14.47 -9.84 -2.46
CA VAL A 48 -13.72 -8.56 -2.54
C VAL A 48 -13.02 -8.26 -1.23
N LEU A 49 -13.68 -8.47 -0.09
CA LEU A 49 -13.11 -8.21 1.23
C LEU A 49 -12.11 -9.31 1.62
N GLU A 50 -12.45 -10.57 1.37
CA GLU A 50 -11.60 -11.72 1.67
C GLU A 50 -10.24 -11.68 0.96
N VAL A 51 -10.19 -11.18 -0.28
CA VAL A 51 -8.95 -11.05 -1.04
C VAL A 51 -8.34 -9.65 -0.91
N GLY A 52 -9.17 -8.61 -0.94
CA GLY A 52 -8.73 -7.22 -0.89
C GLY A 52 -8.09 -6.82 0.43
N ILE A 53 -8.62 -7.26 1.58
CA ILE A 53 -8.07 -6.90 2.90
C ILE A 53 -6.67 -7.50 3.10
N PRO A 54 -6.43 -8.81 2.87
CA PRO A 54 -5.07 -9.37 2.95
C PRO A 54 -4.09 -8.71 1.98
N ALA A 55 -4.52 -8.43 0.75
CA ALA A 55 -3.68 -7.75 -0.23
C ALA A 55 -3.31 -6.32 0.23
N ALA A 56 -4.28 -5.57 0.78
CA ALA A 56 -4.03 -4.25 1.34
C ALA A 56 -3.02 -4.29 2.50
N LEU A 57 -3.14 -5.28 3.39
CA LEU A 57 -2.23 -5.46 4.51
C LEU A 57 -0.81 -5.80 4.03
N LEU A 58 -0.66 -6.71 3.07
CA LEU A 58 0.64 -7.03 2.47
C LEU A 58 1.27 -5.82 1.79
N GLY A 59 0.47 -5.07 1.03
CA GLY A 59 0.90 -3.81 0.42
C GLY A 59 1.35 -2.79 1.47
N PHE A 60 0.60 -2.64 2.56
CA PHE A 60 0.94 -1.72 3.65
C PHE A 60 2.27 -2.08 4.29
N VAL A 61 2.46 -3.34 4.68
CA VAL A 61 3.71 -3.82 5.28
C VAL A 61 4.88 -3.65 4.30
N GLY A 62 4.71 -4.04 3.04
CA GLY A 62 5.74 -3.88 2.01
C GLY A 62 6.13 -2.41 1.79
N GLY A 63 5.14 -1.52 1.72
CA GLY A 63 5.38 -0.08 1.58
C GLY A 63 6.07 0.53 2.80
N LEU A 64 5.72 0.09 4.01
CA LEU A 64 6.36 0.53 5.25
C LEU A 64 7.84 0.13 5.27
N LEU A 65 8.15 -1.12 4.91
CA LEU A 65 9.51 -1.62 4.83
C LEU A 65 10.33 -0.89 3.76
N ALA A 66 9.77 -0.68 2.56
CA ALA A 66 10.45 0.07 1.50
C ALA A 66 10.73 1.52 1.91
N GLY A 67 9.77 2.17 2.56
CA GLY A 67 9.93 3.52 3.07
C GLY A 67 10.94 3.62 4.21
N ALA A 68 10.98 2.64 5.11
CA ALA A 68 11.98 2.55 6.16
C ALA A 68 13.39 2.33 5.58
N ALA A 69 13.54 1.39 4.64
CA ALA A 69 14.80 1.14 3.95
C ALA A 69 15.33 2.42 3.26
N ARG A 70 14.45 3.16 2.56
CA ARG A 70 14.82 4.43 1.95
C ARG A 70 15.28 5.47 2.98
N LEU A 71 14.59 5.56 4.12
CA LEU A 71 14.98 6.45 5.21
C LEU A 71 16.38 6.10 5.75
N PHE A 72 16.65 4.82 6.00
CA PHE A 72 17.97 4.36 6.45
C PHE A 72 19.08 4.67 5.43
N MET A 73 18.81 4.49 4.13
CA MET A 73 19.77 4.81 3.06
C MET A 73 20.06 6.32 2.98
N ASP A 74 19.04 7.16 3.18
CA ASP A 74 19.20 8.62 3.18
C ASP A 74 19.98 9.10 4.42
N SER A 75 19.78 8.47 5.59
CA SER A 75 20.55 8.75 6.81
C SER A 75 22.05 8.49 6.66
N GLY A 76 22.44 7.46 5.89
CA GLY A 76 23.85 7.16 5.62
C GLY A 76 24.56 8.16 4.68
N ARG A 77 23.81 8.89 3.85
CA ARG A 77 24.37 9.87 2.88
C ARG A 77 24.62 11.27 3.48
N GLY A 78 24.08 11.56 4.67
CA GLY A 78 24.27 12.83 5.37
C GLY A 78 25.67 13.06 5.94
N ALA A 79 26.53 12.04 5.98
CA ALA A 79 27.88 12.10 6.53
C ALA A 79 28.96 12.57 5.55
N LYS A 80 28.59 13.25 4.44
CA LYS A 80 29.59 13.85 3.55
C LYS A 80 29.99 15.23 4.10
N PRO A 81 31.21 15.43 4.63
CA PRO A 81 31.62 16.73 5.14
C PRO A 81 31.63 17.72 3.97
N ARG A 82 30.89 18.83 4.11
CA ARG A 82 31.09 19.99 3.25
C ARG A 82 32.39 20.65 3.69
N HIS A 83 33.45 20.42 2.92
CA HIS A 83 34.58 21.34 2.85
C HIS A 83 34.17 22.58 2.07
#